data_AF-A0A9D6A3N7-F1
#
_entry.id   AF-A0A9D6A3N7-F1
#
_cell.length_a   1.000
_cell.length_b   1.000
_cell.length_c   1.000
_cell.angle_alpha   90.00
_cell.angle_beta   90.00
_cell.angle_gamma   90.00
#
_symmetry.space_group_name_H-M   'P 1'
#
loop_
_entity.id
_entity.type
_entity.pdbx_description
1 polymer ?
#
loop_
_entity_poly.entity_id
_entity_poly.type
_entity_poly.pdbx_seq_one_letter_code
_entity_poly.pdbx_strand_id
1 'polypeptide(L)'
;RADFMGLSLKDNADLRSKATTESFSILSPNLGLKYEISKGLMAHASIGSAFSAPSAYEKAGEYQTAYGVTRGNASLRPETSLTYDLGLSYTNRELGVQLDATYFDTQHRQKIVKVPAGKQDALDAQGKPILDRNGQPKQLTVTSFDNADKAHMSGLELVASYDFGSLVAYRYSLRTYVNATFMFDSRYKAKGASDWTQLESIRKQNVTFGIEYKAPYGLDLGLTGRYLGKRYEHNWYGYYSDVRPGLSALNKAEMPELEQAGQLLHPAALIWSASAHYNLTKQLRIGANVHNIFSEYYTEKDGYHMPGRSVQFTASYRF
;
A
#
# COMPACT_ATOMS: atom_id res chain seq x y z
N ARG A 1 -8.06 17.38 16.22
CA ARG A 1 -9.24 16.48 16.35
C ARG A 1 -9.06 15.66 17.62
N ALA A 2 -10.12 15.47 18.42
CA ALA A 2 -10.10 14.57 19.57
C ALA A 2 -11.07 13.42 19.31
N ASP A 3 -10.60 12.19 19.51
CA ASP A 3 -11.36 10.97 19.27
C ASP A 3 -11.46 10.19 20.58
N PHE A 4 -12.68 9.78 20.93
CA PHE A 4 -12.99 8.96 22.09
C PHE A 4 -13.59 7.65 21.59
N MET A 5 -12.89 6.56 21.84
CA MET A 5 -13.29 5.23 21.37
C MET A 5 -13.55 4.33 22.57
N GLY A 6 -14.68 3.65 22.57
CA GLY A 6 -14.96 2.52 23.45
C GLY A 6 -14.96 1.23 22.63
N LEU A 7 -14.17 0.25 23.06
CA LEU A 7 -14.18 -1.10 22.52
C LEU A 7 -14.85 -2.01 23.54
N SER A 8 -15.97 -2.64 23.17
CA SER A 8 -16.59 -3.70 23.96
C SER A 8 -16.48 -5.00 23.18
N LEU A 9 -15.69 -5.92 23.72
CA LEU A 9 -15.53 -7.26 23.22
C LEU A 9 -16.49 -8.17 23.97
N LYS A 10 -17.30 -8.91 23.23
CA LYS A 10 -18.20 -9.92 23.79
C LYS A 10 -17.45 -11.23 23.97
N ASP A 11 -17.99 -12.06 24.84
CA ASP A 11 -17.58 -13.45 24.94
C ASP A 11 -17.85 -14.19 23.62
N ASN A 12 -16.92 -15.05 23.23
CA ASN A 12 -17.07 -15.88 22.04
C ASN A 12 -16.29 -17.18 22.25
N ALA A 13 -17.00 -18.31 22.26
CA ALA A 13 -16.42 -19.62 22.50
C ALA A 13 -15.51 -20.08 21.34
N ASP A 14 -15.88 -19.80 20.09
CA ASP A 14 -15.12 -20.19 18.90
C ASP A 14 -13.77 -19.48 18.82
N LEU A 15 -13.74 -18.23 19.26
CA LEU A 15 -12.52 -17.42 19.38
C LEU A 15 -11.87 -17.54 20.75
N ARG A 16 -12.36 -18.41 21.67
CA ARG A 16 -11.83 -18.55 23.03
C ARG A 16 -11.64 -17.21 23.75
N SER A 17 -12.49 -16.23 23.46
CA SER A 17 -12.37 -14.86 23.98
C SER A 17 -13.37 -14.63 25.12
N LYS A 18 -12.90 -13.96 26.17
CA LYS A 18 -13.77 -13.48 27.25
C LYS A 18 -14.23 -12.06 26.97
N ALA A 19 -15.40 -11.71 27.50
CA ALA A 19 -15.91 -10.35 27.43
C ALA A 19 -14.94 -9.38 28.13
N THR A 20 -14.67 -8.23 27.51
CA THR A 20 -13.86 -7.16 28.08
C THR A 20 -14.24 -5.82 27.47
N THR A 21 -13.93 -4.73 28.15
CA THR A 21 -14.18 -3.37 27.67
C THR A 21 -12.91 -2.54 27.84
N GLU A 22 -12.64 -1.69 26.87
CA GLU A 22 -11.52 -0.76 26.87
C GLU A 22 -11.94 0.57 26.28
N SER A 23 -11.26 1.64 26.67
CA SER A 23 -11.45 2.95 26.09
C SER A 23 -10.12 3.59 25.74
N PHE A 24 -10.13 4.39 24.67
CA PHE A 24 -9.00 5.16 24.20
C PHE A 24 -9.44 6.59 23.94
N SER A 25 -8.62 7.54 24.38
CA SER A 25 -8.77 8.95 24.06
C SER A 25 -7.53 9.40 23.31
N ILE A 26 -7.70 9.89 22.08
CA ILE A 26 -6.59 10.25 21.20
C ILE A 26 -6.78 11.67 20.68
N LEU A 27 -5.72 12.46 20.77
CA LEU A 27 -5.66 13.79 20.18
C LEU A 27 -4.80 13.73 18.92
N SER A 28 -5.40 14.10 17.79
CA SER A 28 -4.75 14.17 16.47
C SER A 28 -4.71 15.63 15.98
N PRO A 29 -3.73 16.45 16.40
CA PRO A 29 -3.51 17.78 15.82
C PRO A 29 -3.10 17.69 14.35
N ASN A 30 -3.50 18.69 13.58
CA ASN A 30 -3.03 18.95 12.22
C ASN A 30 -2.94 20.46 11.99
N LEU A 31 -1.94 20.87 11.20
CA LEU A 31 -1.72 22.23 10.77
C LEU A 31 -1.14 22.21 9.35
N GLY A 32 -1.68 23.05 8.47
CA GLY A 32 -1.16 23.24 7.12
C GLY A 32 -0.99 24.72 6.82
N LEU A 33 0.07 25.05 6.09
CA LEU A 33 0.38 26.40 5.62
C LEU A 33 0.60 26.36 4.12
N LYS A 34 0.07 27.35 3.40
CA LYS A 34 0.40 27.61 2.01
C LYS A 34 0.70 29.10 1.85
N TYR A 35 1.74 29.42 1.08
CA TYR A 35 2.18 30.78 0.83
C TYR A 35 2.56 30.95 -0.63
N GLU A 36 1.95 31.93 -1.31
CA GLU A 36 2.34 32.31 -2.67
C GLU A 36 3.57 33.21 -2.60
N ILE A 37 4.71 32.69 -3.05
CA ILE A 37 6.00 33.41 -3.05
C ILE A 37 6.00 34.46 -4.17
N SER A 38 5.46 34.07 -5.33
CA SER A 38 5.27 34.93 -6.50
C SER A 38 4.18 34.31 -7.38
N LYS A 39 3.72 35.04 -8.41
CA LYS A 39 2.59 34.61 -9.25
C LYS A 39 2.76 33.17 -9.74
N GLY A 40 1.92 32.27 -9.23
CA GLY A 40 1.90 30.86 -9.59
C GLY A 40 2.93 29.97 -8.90
N LEU A 41 3.92 30.53 -8.16
CA LEU A 41 4.88 29.78 -7.33
C LEU A 41 4.41 29.78 -5.87
N MET A 42 4.12 28.60 -5.33
CA MET A 42 3.64 28.44 -3.96
C MET A 42 4.57 27.52 -3.17
N ALA A 43 4.86 27.90 -1.93
CA ALA A 43 5.34 26.98 -0.92
C ALA A 43 4.16 26.43 -0.12
N HIS A 44 4.25 25.15 0.24
CA HIS A 44 3.27 24.52 1.11
C HIS A 44 3.96 23.61 2.10
N ALA A 45 3.39 23.54 3.31
CA ALA A 45 3.88 22.69 4.38
C ALA A 45 2.72 22.18 5.22
N SER A 46 2.87 20.99 5.77
CA SER A 46 1.85 20.31 6.57
C SER A 46 2.52 19.56 7.71
N ILE A 47 1.90 19.55 8.88
CA ILE A 47 2.23 18.66 9.99
C ILE A 47 0.93 18.09 10.54
N GLY A 48 0.85 16.77 10.65
CA GLY A 48 -0.35 16.10 11.09
C GLY A 48 -0.03 14.83 11.84
N SER A 49 -0.83 14.53 12.85
CA SER A 49 -0.80 13.22 13.51
C SER A 49 -2.03 12.41 13.17
N ALA A 50 -1.85 11.10 13.14
CA ALA A 50 -2.93 10.14 12.95
C ALA A 50 -2.78 8.97 13.91
N PHE A 51 -3.82 8.17 14.02
CA PHE A 51 -3.79 6.94 14.80
C PHE A 51 -4.56 5.82 14.11
N SER A 52 -4.26 4.59 14.50
CA SER A 52 -5.05 3.41 14.17
C SER A 52 -5.28 2.61 15.45
N ALA A 53 -6.55 2.35 15.79
CA ALA A 53 -6.89 1.49 16.92
C ALA A 53 -6.57 0.02 16.56
N PRO A 54 -6.11 -0.79 17.52
CA PRO A 54 -5.95 -2.23 17.29
C PRO A 54 -7.31 -2.86 16.95
N SER A 55 -7.33 -3.80 16.02
CA SER A 55 -8.54 -4.57 15.73
C SER A 55 -8.91 -5.50 16.88
N ALA A 56 -10.17 -5.93 16.92
CA ALA A 56 -10.64 -6.92 17.90
C ALA A 56 -9.82 -8.23 17.83
N TYR A 57 -9.43 -8.67 16.63
CA TYR A 57 -8.61 -9.86 16.40
C TYR A 57 -7.16 -9.71 16.90
N GLU A 58 -6.62 -8.49 16.86
CA GLU A 58 -5.28 -8.21 17.40
C GLU A 58 -5.30 -8.14 18.92
N LYS A 59 -6.41 -7.68 19.52
CA LYS A 59 -6.56 -7.53 20.98
C LYS A 59 -7.00 -8.81 21.68
N ALA A 60 -7.83 -9.62 21.05
CA ALA A 60 -8.51 -10.69 21.76
C ALA A 60 -8.71 -11.94 20.92
N GLY A 61 -9.02 -13.01 21.65
CA GLY A 61 -9.31 -14.31 21.11
C GLY A 61 -8.08 -15.12 20.72
N GLU A 62 -8.33 -16.38 20.42
CA GLU A 62 -7.40 -17.34 19.89
C GLU A 62 -8.16 -18.16 18.85
N TYR A 63 -7.60 -18.24 17.65
CA TYR A 63 -8.16 -19.10 16.60
C TYR A 63 -7.05 -19.95 15.98
N GLN A 64 -7.43 -21.20 15.68
CA GLN A 64 -6.56 -22.17 15.06
C GLN A 64 -6.90 -22.29 13.57
N THR A 65 -5.88 -22.34 12.72
CA THR A 65 -5.98 -22.66 11.30
C THR A 65 -5.09 -23.85 10.97
N ALA A 66 -5.16 -24.35 9.73
CA ALA A 66 -4.24 -25.38 9.25
C ALA A 66 -2.75 -24.96 9.34
N TYR A 67 -2.47 -23.66 9.40
CA TYR A 67 -1.13 -23.08 9.30
C TYR A 67 -0.56 -22.60 10.64
N GLY A 68 -1.34 -22.64 11.72
CA GLY A 68 -0.92 -22.16 13.03
C GLY A 68 -2.07 -21.58 13.84
N VAL A 69 -1.70 -21.05 15.00
CA VAL A 69 -2.63 -20.46 15.96
C VAL A 69 -2.31 -18.97 16.06
N THR A 70 -3.33 -18.14 15.94
CA THR A 70 -3.22 -16.71 16.21
C THR A 70 -3.87 -16.41 17.55
N ARG A 71 -3.15 -15.72 18.43
CA ARG A 71 -3.63 -15.27 19.74
C ARG A 71 -3.59 -13.75 19.81
N GLY A 72 -4.71 -13.13 20.17
CA GLY A 72 -4.78 -11.70 20.43
C GLY A 72 -3.99 -11.30 21.67
N ASN A 73 -3.52 -10.06 21.69
CA ASN A 73 -2.82 -9.45 22.81
C ASN A 73 -3.62 -8.25 23.36
N ALA A 74 -4.25 -8.46 24.52
CA ALA A 74 -5.06 -7.43 25.16
C ALA A 74 -4.26 -6.22 25.64
N SER A 75 -2.93 -6.27 25.68
CA SER A 75 -2.09 -5.13 26.07
C SER A 75 -1.72 -4.20 24.91
N LEU A 76 -2.18 -4.46 23.68
CA LEU A 76 -1.85 -3.60 22.53
C LEU A 76 -2.40 -2.19 22.73
N ARG A 77 -1.55 -1.22 22.40
CA ARG A 77 -1.89 0.19 22.31
C ARG A 77 -2.21 0.58 20.87
N PRO A 78 -3.01 1.64 20.65
CA PRO A 78 -3.18 2.24 19.33
C PRO A 78 -1.84 2.63 18.70
N GLU A 79 -1.77 2.41 17.40
CA GLU A 79 -0.70 2.92 16.56
C GLU A 79 -0.86 4.43 16.41
N THR A 80 0.24 5.18 16.42
CA THR A 80 0.23 6.62 16.16
C THR A 80 1.30 7.01 15.17
N SER A 81 1.03 8.05 14.39
CA SER A 81 1.99 8.62 13.46
C SER A 81 2.01 10.13 13.57
N LEU A 82 3.14 10.71 13.18
CA LEU A 82 3.34 12.13 12.96
C LEU A 82 4.01 12.28 11.59
N THR A 83 3.33 12.98 10.69
CA THR A 83 3.78 13.22 9.33
C THR A 83 4.04 14.70 9.12
N TYR A 84 5.14 15.00 8.44
CA TYR A 84 5.48 16.33 7.96
C TYR A 84 5.58 16.30 6.44
N ASP A 85 4.98 17.29 5.79
CA ASP A 85 5.10 17.51 4.36
C ASP A 85 5.69 18.89 4.11
N LEU A 86 6.61 19.01 3.15
CA LEU A 86 7.17 20.27 2.69
C LEU A 86 7.30 20.24 1.17
N GLY A 87 6.71 21.21 0.49
CA GLY A 87 6.68 21.25 -0.96
C GLY A 87 6.68 22.63 -1.58
N LEU A 88 7.01 22.62 -2.88
CA LEU A 88 6.93 23.76 -3.77
C LEU A 88 6.08 23.37 -4.98
N SER A 89 5.21 24.28 -5.40
CA SER A 89 4.42 24.11 -6.62
C SER A 89 4.54 25.32 -7.52
N TYR A 90 4.56 25.08 -8.82
CA TYR A 90 4.49 26.12 -9.84
C TYR A 90 3.37 25.80 -10.83
N THR A 91 2.39 26.68 -10.94
CA THR A 91 1.30 26.54 -11.91
C THR A 91 1.18 27.81 -12.73
N ASN A 92 1.29 27.67 -14.05
CA ASN A 92 1.04 28.75 -14.99
C ASN A 92 0.27 28.22 -16.20
N ARG A 93 -1.02 28.55 -16.25
CA ARG A 93 -1.90 28.15 -17.35
C ARG A 93 -1.53 28.82 -18.67
N GLU A 94 -1.05 30.06 -18.68
CA GLU A 94 -0.64 30.72 -19.93
C GLU A 94 0.58 30.01 -20.55
N LEU A 95 1.44 29.42 -19.73
CA LEU A 95 2.58 28.60 -20.20
C LEU A 95 2.23 27.12 -20.35
N GLY A 96 1.07 26.67 -19.88
CA GLY A 96 0.66 25.26 -19.86
C GLY A 96 1.40 24.40 -18.82
N VAL A 97 2.10 25.00 -17.87
CA VAL A 97 2.97 24.31 -16.90
C VAL A 97 2.24 24.07 -15.59
N GLN A 98 2.36 22.86 -15.06
CA GLN A 98 2.06 22.52 -13.66
C GLN A 98 3.18 21.64 -13.11
N LEU A 99 3.78 22.06 -12.00
CA LEU A 99 4.81 21.34 -11.28
C LEU A 99 4.47 21.36 -9.79
N ASP A 100 4.68 20.26 -9.09
CA ASP A 100 4.64 20.15 -7.64
C ASP A 100 5.66 19.10 -7.21
N ALA A 101 6.43 19.43 -6.18
CA ALA A 101 7.33 18.50 -5.52
C ALA A 101 7.14 18.62 -4.02
N THR A 102 6.90 17.49 -3.37
CA THR A 102 6.58 17.42 -1.93
C THR A 102 7.41 16.33 -1.28
N TYR A 103 8.26 16.71 -0.32
CA TYR A 103 8.91 15.76 0.56
C TYR A 103 7.97 15.41 1.71
N PHE A 104 7.89 14.12 2.05
CA PHE A 104 7.16 13.64 3.22
C PHE A 104 8.07 12.86 4.16
N ASP A 105 7.82 12.98 5.46
CA ASP A 105 8.48 12.25 6.54
C ASP A 105 7.44 11.81 7.57
N THR A 106 7.27 10.50 7.73
CA THR A 106 6.30 9.90 8.64
C THR A 106 7.03 9.11 9.72
N GLN A 107 6.89 9.58 10.96
CA GLN A 107 7.34 8.88 12.15
C GLN A 107 6.17 8.14 12.78
N HIS A 108 6.28 6.83 12.85
CA HIS A 108 5.26 5.95 13.39
C HIS A 108 5.72 5.34 14.70
N ARG A 109 4.81 5.21 15.66
CA ARG A 109 5.03 4.63 16.97
C ARG A 109 4.02 3.54 17.24
N GLN A 110 4.42 2.56 18.03
CA GLN A 110 3.57 1.45 18.45
C GLN A 110 3.03 0.60 17.29
N LYS A 111 3.72 0.55 16.14
CA LYS A 111 3.26 -0.24 14.99
C LYS A 111 2.93 -1.67 15.44
N ILE A 112 1.73 -2.17 15.17
CA ILE A 112 1.38 -3.54 15.53
C ILE A 112 2.10 -4.48 14.56
N VAL A 113 2.80 -5.46 15.13
CA VAL A 113 3.55 -6.48 14.40
C VAL A 113 3.20 -7.86 14.95
N LYS A 114 3.25 -8.87 14.08
CA LYS A 114 3.13 -10.27 14.49
C LYS A 114 4.43 -10.73 15.13
N VAL A 115 4.33 -11.44 16.24
CA VAL A 115 5.48 -11.98 16.99
C VAL A 115 5.24 -13.47 17.32
N PRO A 116 6.28 -14.32 17.30
CA PRO A 116 6.17 -15.68 17.79
C PRO A 116 5.78 -15.69 19.28
N ALA A 117 4.85 -16.55 19.65
CA ALA A 117 4.31 -16.68 21.01
C ALA A 117 4.34 -18.14 21.53
N GLY A 118 5.24 -18.96 20.97
CA GLY A 118 5.46 -20.35 21.37
C GLY A 118 4.81 -21.37 20.43
N LYS A 119 4.50 -22.55 20.97
CA LYS A 119 3.82 -23.65 20.28
C LYS A 119 2.69 -24.20 21.14
N GLN A 120 1.68 -24.78 20.51
CA GLN A 120 0.60 -25.48 21.19
C GLN A 120 0.10 -26.68 20.38
N ASP A 121 -0.55 -27.62 21.06
CA ASP A 121 -1.18 -28.78 20.42
C ASP A 121 -2.28 -28.34 19.44
N ALA A 122 -2.29 -28.94 18.25
CA ALA A 122 -3.38 -28.83 17.30
C ALA A 122 -4.60 -29.55 17.88
N LEU A 123 -5.75 -28.87 17.90
CA LEU A 123 -7.00 -29.44 18.41
C LEU A 123 -8.02 -29.65 17.27
N ASP A 124 -8.80 -30.71 17.32
CA ASP A 124 -9.94 -30.94 16.44
C ASP A 124 -11.15 -30.06 16.82
N ALA A 125 -12.24 -30.17 16.07
CA ALA A 125 -13.47 -29.40 16.31
C ALA A 125 -14.16 -29.77 17.65
N GLN A 126 -13.75 -30.86 18.30
CA GLN A 126 -14.24 -31.29 19.62
C GLN A 126 -13.23 -30.95 20.73
N GLY A 127 -12.14 -30.25 20.41
CA GLY A 127 -11.11 -29.86 21.37
C GLY A 127 -10.12 -30.96 21.74
N LYS A 128 -10.05 -32.07 20.97
CA LYS A 128 -9.10 -33.16 21.22
C LYS A 128 -7.81 -32.97 20.41
N PRO A 129 -6.64 -33.39 20.94
CA PRO A 129 -5.39 -33.31 20.19
C PRO A 129 -5.41 -34.07 18.87
N ILE A 130 -5.01 -33.39 17.80
CA ILE A 130 -4.74 -34.01 16.50
C ILE A 130 -3.35 -34.62 16.57
N LEU A 131 -3.25 -35.91 16.30
CA LEU A 131 -1.98 -36.64 16.33
C LEU A 131 -1.23 -36.50 15.00
N ASP A 132 0.10 -36.48 15.08
CA ASP A 132 1.01 -36.58 13.95
C ASP A 132 1.17 -38.03 13.48
N ARG A 133 2.03 -38.25 12.48
CA ARG A 133 2.28 -39.59 11.90
C ARG A 133 2.86 -40.60 12.90
N ASN A 134 3.41 -40.12 14.02
CA ASN A 134 4.03 -40.93 15.08
C ASN A 134 3.08 -41.10 16.28
N GLY A 135 1.83 -40.65 16.19
CA GLY A 135 0.85 -40.73 17.27
C GLY A 135 1.06 -39.70 18.39
N GLN A 136 1.90 -38.68 18.19
CA GLN A 136 2.13 -37.60 19.16
C GLN A 136 1.27 -36.37 18.82
N PRO A 137 0.89 -35.53 19.80
CA PRO A 137 0.17 -34.29 19.52
C PRO A 137 0.91 -33.40 18.53
N LYS A 138 0.28 -33.10 17.40
CA LYS A 138 0.82 -32.22 16.37
C LYS A 138 0.99 -30.81 16.95
N GLN A 139 2.20 -30.28 16.91
CA GLN A 139 2.50 -28.93 17.39
C GLN A 139 2.24 -27.88 16.31
N LEU A 140 1.52 -26.82 16.68
CA LEU A 140 1.31 -25.62 15.87
C LEU A 140 2.07 -24.44 16.47
N THR A 141 2.67 -23.63 15.61
CA THR A 141 3.24 -22.34 16.02
C THR A 141 2.12 -21.39 16.45
N VAL A 142 2.30 -20.76 17.60
CA VAL A 142 1.44 -19.69 18.08
C VAL A 142 2.06 -18.36 17.69
N THR A 143 1.29 -17.51 17.04
CA THR A 143 1.65 -16.13 16.72
C THR A 143 0.76 -15.21 17.54
N SER A 144 1.36 -14.18 18.13
CA SER A 144 0.64 -13.10 18.80
C SER A 144 1.00 -11.77 18.14
N PHE A 145 0.57 -10.67 18.75
CA PHE A 145 0.81 -9.32 18.31
C PHE A 145 1.54 -8.53 19.40
N ASP A 146 2.45 -7.65 19.02
CA ASP A 146 3.06 -6.67 19.93
C ASP A 146 3.18 -5.31 19.22
N ASN A 147 3.30 -4.24 20.02
CA ASN A 147 3.65 -2.93 19.52
C ASN A 147 5.17 -2.86 19.30
N ALA A 148 5.61 -2.65 18.05
CA ALA A 148 6.98 -2.31 17.72
C ALA A 148 7.36 -0.94 18.32
N ASP A 149 8.67 -0.66 18.45
CA ASP A 149 9.15 0.61 19.01
C ASP A 149 8.82 1.77 18.06
N LYS A 150 9.31 1.69 16.82
CA LYS A 150 9.20 2.75 15.82
C LYS A 150 9.01 2.17 14.42
N ALA A 151 8.35 2.91 13.54
CA ALA A 151 8.52 2.76 12.11
C ALA A 151 8.72 4.14 11.46
N HIS A 152 9.37 4.16 10.32
CA HIS A 152 9.75 5.38 9.64
C HIS A 152 9.61 5.20 8.14
N MET A 153 8.99 6.19 7.50
CA MET A 153 8.84 6.25 6.07
C MET A 153 9.11 7.68 5.61
N SER A 154 9.90 7.84 4.57
CA SER A 154 10.12 9.15 3.96
C SER A 154 10.30 9.03 2.46
N GLY A 155 9.98 10.10 1.74
CA GLY A 155 10.03 10.08 0.30
C GLY A 155 9.69 11.41 -0.34
N LEU A 156 9.61 11.37 -1.67
CA LEU A 156 9.31 12.51 -2.52
C LEU A 156 8.13 12.16 -3.42
N GLU A 157 7.13 13.03 -3.42
CA GLU A 157 6.02 13.02 -4.37
C GLU A 157 6.24 14.13 -5.41
N LEU A 158 6.07 13.79 -6.68
CA LEU A 158 6.21 14.69 -7.82
C LEU A 158 4.94 14.65 -8.66
N VAL A 159 4.44 15.82 -9.01
CA VAL A 159 3.44 16.02 -10.06
C VAL A 159 4.03 16.98 -11.07
N ALA A 160 4.08 16.59 -12.34
CA ALA A 160 4.48 17.49 -13.40
C ALA A 160 3.61 17.28 -14.64
N SER A 161 3.22 18.37 -15.29
CA SER A 161 2.55 18.32 -16.59
C SER A 161 2.85 19.55 -17.42
N TYR A 162 2.82 19.34 -18.74
CA TYR A 162 2.86 20.40 -19.73
C TYR A 162 1.75 20.19 -20.74
N ASP A 163 0.89 21.20 -20.90
CA ASP A 163 -0.18 21.23 -21.90
C ASP A 163 0.22 22.11 -23.09
N PHE A 164 0.55 21.46 -24.20
CA PHE A 164 0.87 22.09 -25.48
C PHE A 164 -0.30 22.91 -26.05
N GLY A 165 -1.51 22.77 -25.50
CA GLY A 165 -2.63 23.64 -25.79
C GLY A 165 -2.33 25.13 -25.52
N SER A 166 -1.43 25.44 -24.58
CA SER A 166 -0.99 26.81 -24.30
C SER A 166 -0.41 27.51 -25.53
N LEU A 167 0.29 26.78 -26.40
CA LEU A 167 0.91 27.29 -27.62
C LEU A 167 -0.10 27.67 -28.71
N VAL A 168 -1.35 27.23 -28.58
CA VAL A 168 -2.41 27.41 -29.57
C VAL A 168 -3.67 28.01 -28.95
N ALA A 169 -3.52 28.81 -27.90
CA ALA A 169 -4.61 29.45 -27.16
C ALA A 169 -5.71 28.46 -26.74
N TYR A 170 -5.32 27.24 -26.39
CA TYR A 170 -6.18 26.14 -25.97
C TYR A 170 -7.31 25.79 -26.95
N ARG A 171 -7.04 25.91 -28.26
CA ARG A 171 -7.92 25.33 -29.32
C ARG A 171 -8.15 23.82 -29.12
N TYR A 172 -7.18 23.15 -28.49
CA TYR A 172 -7.27 21.80 -27.95
C TYR A 172 -6.36 21.72 -26.71
N SER A 173 -6.45 20.65 -25.94
CA SER A 173 -5.47 20.27 -24.92
C SER A 173 -4.66 19.08 -25.43
N LEU A 174 -3.34 19.18 -25.35
CA LEU A 174 -2.43 18.06 -25.54
C LEU A 174 -1.48 18.08 -24.37
N ARG A 175 -1.78 17.27 -23.36
CA ARG A 175 -1.10 17.30 -22.07
C ARG A 175 -0.22 16.08 -21.91
N THR A 176 1.06 16.32 -21.64
CA THR A 176 1.96 15.28 -21.12
C THR A 176 2.04 15.43 -19.61
N TYR A 177 2.09 14.32 -18.88
CA TYR A 177 2.13 14.36 -17.42
C TYR A 177 2.95 13.22 -16.82
N VAL A 178 3.38 13.42 -15.58
CA VAL A 178 3.95 12.42 -14.67
C VAL A 178 3.48 12.70 -13.25
N ASN A 179 3.07 11.63 -12.55
CA ASN A 179 2.82 11.59 -11.13
C ASN A 179 3.72 10.49 -10.57
N ALA A 180 4.60 10.80 -9.62
CA ALA A 180 5.60 9.88 -9.12
C ALA A 180 5.74 9.95 -7.60
N THR A 181 5.88 8.80 -6.97
CA THR A 181 6.31 8.68 -5.56
C THR A 181 7.62 7.91 -5.52
N PHE A 182 8.63 8.47 -4.87
CA PHE A 182 9.92 7.85 -4.60
C PHE A 182 10.10 7.66 -3.10
N MET A 183 10.24 6.41 -2.65
CA MET A 183 10.46 6.09 -1.25
C MET A 183 11.96 6.09 -0.94
N PHE A 184 12.40 6.93 0.00
CA PHE A 184 13.78 6.99 0.47
C PHE A 184 14.02 6.07 1.66
N ASP A 185 13.08 6.01 2.59
CA ASP A 185 13.14 5.14 3.76
C ASP A 185 11.79 4.45 3.99
N SER A 186 11.83 3.19 4.43
CA SER A 186 10.62 2.43 4.81
C SER A 186 10.99 1.28 5.72
N ARG A 187 11.27 1.57 6.99
CA ARG A 187 11.77 0.58 7.95
C ARG A 187 10.99 0.63 9.26
N TYR A 188 11.04 -0.45 10.01
CA TYR A 188 10.54 -0.50 11.38
C TYR A 188 11.58 -1.11 12.32
N LYS A 189 11.49 -0.77 13.59
CA LYS A 189 12.33 -1.27 14.65
C LYS A 189 11.46 -1.99 15.67
N ALA A 190 11.61 -3.30 15.74
CA ALA A 190 10.92 -4.11 16.74
C ALA A 190 11.34 -3.70 18.15
N LYS A 191 10.46 -3.96 19.13
CA LYS A 191 10.73 -3.64 20.53
C LYS A 191 11.95 -4.43 21.02
N GLY A 192 12.94 -3.72 21.57
CA GLY A 192 14.19 -4.32 22.07
C GLY A 192 15.22 -4.70 21.00
N ALA A 193 14.94 -4.49 19.72
CA ALA A 193 15.92 -4.72 18.66
C ALA A 193 17.00 -3.63 18.65
N SER A 194 18.22 -3.97 18.22
CA SER A 194 19.29 -3.02 17.87
C SER A 194 19.05 -2.41 16.49
N ASP A 195 18.63 -3.26 15.54
CA ASP A 195 18.65 -2.95 14.11
C ASP A 195 17.26 -2.60 13.56
N TRP A 196 17.27 -1.89 12.43
CA TRP A 196 16.08 -1.59 11.67
C TRP A 196 15.79 -2.72 10.67
N THR A 197 14.53 -3.11 10.59
CA THR A 197 14.03 -4.10 9.63
C THR A 197 13.28 -3.38 8.52
N GLN A 198 13.50 -3.82 7.29
CA GLN A 198 12.83 -3.29 6.11
C GLN A 198 11.32 -3.63 6.14
N LEU A 199 10.48 -2.64 5.84
CA LEU A 199 9.05 -2.86 5.65
C LEU A 199 8.81 -3.57 4.31
N GLU A 200 7.90 -4.54 4.35
CA GLU A 200 7.43 -5.27 3.19
C GLU A 200 6.29 -4.52 2.49
N SER A 201 6.01 -4.88 1.24
CA SER A 201 4.91 -4.35 0.43
C SER A 201 5.02 -2.86 0.04
N ILE A 202 6.13 -2.20 0.37
CA ILE A 202 6.40 -0.79 0.00
C ILE A 202 7.29 -0.73 -1.25
N ARG A 203 6.76 -0.13 -2.33
CA ARG A 203 7.52 0.07 -3.58
C ARG A 203 8.48 1.24 -3.44
N LYS A 204 9.70 1.08 -3.98
CA LYS A 204 10.68 2.18 -4.07
C LYS A 204 10.24 3.29 -5.02
N GLN A 205 9.54 2.93 -6.09
CA GLN A 205 8.99 3.86 -7.06
C GLN A 205 7.57 3.46 -7.43
N ASN A 206 6.69 4.44 -7.57
CA ASN A 206 5.38 4.27 -8.19
C ASN A 206 5.15 5.46 -9.10
N VAL A 207 5.17 5.25 -10.41
CA VAL A 207 5.15 6.33 -11.41
C VAL A 207 4.02 6.08 -12.40
N THR A 208 3.16 7.07 -12.58
CA THR A 208 2.14 7.09 -13.64
C THR A 208 2.41 8.28 -14.53
N PHE A 209 2.54 8.06 -15.82
CA PHE A 209 2.87 9.09 -16.79
C PHE A 209 2.11 8.86 -18.08
N GLY A 210 1.95 9.89 -18.90
CA GLY A 210 1.18 9.71 -20.11
C GLY A 210 1.00 10.96 -20.95
N ILE A 211 0.21 10.77 -21.99
CA ILE A 211 -0.22 11.80 -22.93
C ILE A 211 -1.74 11.74 -22.99
N GLU A 212 -2.37 12.91 -22.87
CA GLU A 212 -3.80 13.10 -23.01
C GLU A 212 -4.06 14.13 -24.10
N TYR A 213 -5.01 13.84 -24.97
CA TYR A 213 -5.51 14.79 -25.97
C TYR A 213 -6.99 15.00 -25.74
N LYS A 214 -7.42 16.27 -25.72
CA LYS A 214 -8.84 16.65 -25.65
C LYS A 214 -9.15 17.68 -26.72
N ALA A 215 -10.12 17.37 -27.57
CA ALA A 215 -10.59 18.23 -28.62
C ALA A 215 -11.91 18.93 -28.25
N PRO A 216 -12.17 20.15 -28.74
CA PRO A 216 -13.39 20.90 -28.43
C PRO A 216 -14.67 20.23 -28.96
N TYR A 217 -14.54 19.35 -29.96
CA TYR A 217 -15.64 18.56 -30.52
C TYR A 217 -15.90 17.25 -29.76
N GLY A 218 -15.31 17.06 -28.58
CA GLY A 218 -15.64 15.97 -27.65
C GLY A 218 -14.86 14.67 -27.83
N LEU A 219 -13.78 14.67 -28.62
CA LEU A 219 -12.82 13.58 -28.71
C LEU A 219 -11.78 13.68 -27.58
N ASP A 220 -11.66 12.62 -26.79
CA ASP A 220 -10.62 12.47 -25.77
C ASP A 220 -9.82 11.20 -26.04
N LEU A 221 -8.49 11.33 -26.13
CA LEU A 221 -7.56 10.22 -26.29
C LEU A 221 -6.57 10.22 -25.12
N GLY A 222 -6.17 9.03 -24.67
CA GLY A 222 -5.18 8.86 -23.61
C GLY A 222 -4.24 7.71 -23.91
N LEU A 223 -2.97 7.90 -23.57
CA LEU A 223 -1.96 6.85 -23.45
C LEU A 223 -1.27 7.00 -22.10
N THR A 224 -1.35 5.99 -21.26
CA THR A 224 -0.83 6.01 -19.88
C THR A 224 0.12 4.84 -19.65
N GLY A 225 1.32 5.14 -19.17
CA GLY A 225 2.26 4.19 -18.60
C GLY A 225 2.19 4.21 -17.06
N ARG A 226 2.24 3.03 -16.43
CA ARG A 226 2.38 2.84 -14.98
C ARG A 226 3.61 1.99 -14.73
N TYR A 227 4.64 2.60 -14.13
CA TYR A 227 5.82 1.90 -13.65
C TYR A 227 5.67 1.57 -12.16
N LEU A 228 5.74 0.28 -11.87
CA LEU A 228 5.75 -0.29 -10.53
C LEU A 228 7.18 -0.67 -10.21
N GLY A 229 7.82 0.05 -9.29
CA GLY A 229 9.17 -0.26 -8.83
C GLY A 229 9.22 -1.53 -7.97
N LYS A 230 10.44 -2.04 -7.79
CA LYS A 230 10.69 -3.20 -6.93
C LYS A 230 10.30 -2.91 -5.47
N ARG A 231 9.96 -3.96 -4.74
CA ARG A 231 9.67 -3.91 -3.30
C ARG A 231 10.15 -5.16 -2.59
N TYR A 232 10.38 -5.03 -1.29
CA TYR A 232 10.56 -6.20 -0.44
C TYR A 232 9.21 -6.87 -0.20
N GLU A 233 9.18 -8.18 -0.28
CA GLU A 233 7.98 -8.98 -0.08
C GLU A 233 8.31 -10.24 0.71
N HIS A 234 7.37 -10.67 1.55
CA HIS A 234 7.50 -11.93 2.28
C HIS A 234 7.59 -13.12 1.30
N ASN A 235 8.57 -14.00 1.50
CA ASN A 235 8.72 -15.20 0.68
C ASN A 235 7.77 -16.33 1.13
N TRP A 236 6.46 -16.12 0.93
CA TRP A 236 5.42 -17.09 1.32
C TRP A 236 5.62 -18.46 0.67
N TYR A 237 6.08 -18.49 -0.58
CA TYR A 237 6.31 -19.74 -1.31
C TYR A 237 7.62 -20.44 -0.92
N GLY A 238 8.46 -19.84 -0.08
CA GLY A 238 9.70 -20.45 0.40
C GLY A 238 9.50 -21.77 1.16
N TYR A 239 8.32 -21.96 1.75
CA TYR A 239 7.94 -23.21 2.41
C TYR A 239 7.64 -24.36 1.42
N TYR A 240 7.30 -24.04 0.17
CA TYR A 240 6.88 -25.00 -0.85
C TYR A 240 7.99 -25.20 -1.89
N SER A 241 8.91 -26.10 -1.60
CA SER A 241 10.08 -26.42 -2.46
C SER A 241 9.71 -26.71 -3.91
N ASP A 242 8.53 -27.29 -4.12
CA ASP A 242 8.10 -27.79 -5.43
C ASP A 242 7.43 -26.70 -6.28
N VAL A 243 7.04 -25.57 -5.67
CA VAL A 243 6.37 -24.47 -6.39
C VAL A 243 7.39 -23.61 -7.15
N ARG A 244 8.61 -23.43 -6.60
CA ARG A 244 9.70 -22.69 -7.25
C ARG A 244 11.04 -23.41 -7.06
N PRO A 245 11.26 -24.55 -7.74
CA PRO A 245 12.50 -25.30 -7.65
C PRO A 245 13.72 -24.40 -7.92
N GLY A 246 14.72 -24.45 -7.05
CA GLY A 246 15.96 -23.68 -7.19
C GLY A 246 15.93 -22.24 -6.64
N LEU A 247 14.75 -21.65 -6.36
CA LEU A 247 14.68 -20.25 -5.89
C LEU A 247 15.40 -20.04 -4.54
N SER A 248 15.27 -20.98 -3.60
CA SER A 248 15.99 -20.85 -2.31
C SER A 248 17.51 -20.83 -2.49
N ALA A 249 18.04 -21.68 -3.38
CA ALA A 249 19.47 -21.71 -3.67
C ALA A 249 19.93 -20.41 -4.36
N LEU A 250 19.13 -19.89 -5.31
CA LEU A 250 19.39 -18.62 -5.98
C LEU A 250 19.37 -17.45 -4.99
N ASN A 251 18.36 -17.37 -4.11
CA ASN A 251 18.27 -16.32 -3.10
C ASN A 251 19.44 -16.36 -2.12
N LYS A 252 19.89 -17.56 -1.69
CA LYS A 252 21.08 -17.69 -0.84
C LYS A 252 22.35 -17.20 -1.54
N ALA A 253 22.47 -17.41 -2.84
CA ALA A 253 23.65 -17.01 -3.62
C ALA A 253 23.64 -15.51 -3.95
N GLU A 254 22.49 -14.95 -4.32
CA GLU A 254 22.40 -13.59 -4.87
C GLU A 254 21.88 -12.54 -3.87
N MET A 255 21.08 -12.95 -2.89
CA MET A 255 20.43 -12.06 -1.92
C MET A 255 20.41 -12.67 -0.49
N PRO A 256 21.57 -13.04 0.07
CA PRO A 256 21.65 -13.79 1.34
C PRO A 256 20.98 -13.07 2.51
N GLU A 257 21.05 -11.74 2.56
CA GLU A 257 20.41 -10.95 3.62
C GLU A 257 18.88 -11.04 3.58
N LEU A 258 18.28 -11.03 2.39
CA LEU A 258 16.82 -11.17 2.23
C LEU A 258 16.36 -12.58 2.52
N GLU A 259 17.16 -13.58 2.11
CA GLU A 259 16.86 -14.98 2.40
C GLU A 259 16.83 -15.26 3.90
N GLN A 260 17.83 -14.76 4.65
CA GLN A 260 17.87 -14.87 6.11
C GLN A 260 16.67 -14.19 6.78
N ALA A 261 16.16 -13.10 6.20
CA ALA A 261 14.96 -12.40 6.68
C ALA A 261 13.64 -13.06 6.23
N GLY A 262 13.68 -14.14 5.43
CA GLY A 262 12.47 -14.75 4.86
C GLY A 262 11.78 -13.87 3.81
N GLN A 263 12.54 -13.00 3.16
CA GLN A 263 12.07 -12.00 2.20
C GLN A 263 12.61 -12.28 0.79
N LEU A 264 11.99 -11.64 -0.20
CA LEU A 264 12.47 -11.57 -1.58
C LEU A 264 12.27 -10.15 -2.14
N LEU A 265 12.94 -9.87 -3.26
CA LEU A 265 12.74 -8.64 -4.00
C LEU A 265 11.73 -8.88 -5.12
N HIS A 266 10.51 -8.37 -4.95
CA HIS A 266 9.44 -8.46 -5.93
C HIS A 266 9.78 -7.59 -7.17
N PRO A 267 9.59 -8.11 -8.40
CA PRO A 267 10.06 -7.47 -9.61
C PRO A 267 9.31 -6.17 -9.95
N ALA A 268 9.99 -5.30 -10.71
CA ALA A 268 9.37 -4.13 -11.28
C ALA A 268 8.54 -4.50 -12.53
N ALA A 269 7.56 -3.67 -12.88
CA ALA A 269 6.72 -3.85 -14.06
C ALA A 269 6.39 -2.51 -14.72
N LEU A 270 6.21 -2.50 -16.05
CA LEU A 270 5.76 -1.34 -16.80
C LEU A 270 4.51 -1.70 -17.60
N ILE A 271 3.39 -1.08 -17.25
CA ILE A 271 2.09 -1.37 -17.85
C ILE A 271 1.64 -0.17 -18.67
N TRP A 272 1.27 -0.40 -19.93
CA TRP A 272 0.70 0.62 -20.81
C TRP A 272 -0.79 0.41 -21.00
N SER A 273 -1.58 1.48 -20.95
CA SER A 273 -3.01 1.49 -21.23
C SER A 273 -3.36 2.65 -22.16
N ALA A 274 -4.38 2.48 -22.98
CA ALA A 274 -4.88 3.51 -23.88
C ALA A 274 -6.38 3.67 -23.73
N SER A 275 -6.88 4.87 -24.02
CA SER A 275 -8.29 5.17 -24.02
C SER A 275 -8.66 6.06 -25.19
N ALA A 276 -9.87 5.87 -25.70
CA ALA A 276 -10.49 6.72 -26.71
C ALA A 276 -11.96 6.91 -26.37
N HIS A 277 -12.41 8.14 -26.28
CA HIS A 277 -13.79 8.49 -25.96
C HIS A 277 -14.28 9.60 -26.88
N TYR A 278 -15.56 9.56 -27.23
CA TYR A 278 -16.17 10.53 -28.13
C TYR A 278 -17.60 10.86 -27.72
N ASN A 279 -17.93 12.15 -27.73
CA ASN A 279 -19.30 12.62 -27.56
C ASN A 279 -20.05 12.52 -28.90
N LEU A 280 -20.84 11.45 -29.09
CA LEU A 280 -21.70 11.30 -30.27
C LEU A 280 -22.78 12.39 -30.31
N THR A 281 -23.33 12.73 -29.14
CA THR A 281 -24.27 13.83 -28.95
C THR A 281 -23.93 14.60 -27.67
N LYS A 282 -24.72 15.62 -27.32
CA LYS A 282 -24.58 16.32 -26.02
C LYS A 282 -24.90 15.42 -24.82
N GLN A 283 -25.68 14.36 -25.05
CA GLN A 283 -26.15 13.44 -24.02
C GLN A 283 -25.40 12.11 -24.05
N LEU A 284 -25.00 11.63 -25.24
CA LEU A 284 -24.41 10.32 -25.44
C LEU A 284 -22.89 10.41 -25.68
N ARG A 285 -22.14 9.73 -24.83
CA ARG A 285 -20.70 9.51 -24.97
C ARG A 285 -20.42 8.02 -25.08
N ILE A 286 -19.55 7.65 -26.00
CA ILE A 286 -19.03 6.28 -26.15
C ILE A 286 -17.52 6.26 -25.97
N GLY A 287 -16.96 5.10 -25.67
CA GLY A 287 -15.52 4.93 -25.64
C GLY A 287 -15.05 3.50 -25.54
N ALA A 288 -13.74 3.36 -25.63
CA ALA A 288 -13.01 2.12 -25.41
C ALA A 288 -11.78 2.39 -24.55
N ASN A 289 -11.49 1.48 -23.63
CA ASN A 289 -10.26 1.43 -22.86
C ASN A 289 -9.56 0.12 -23.16
N VAL A 290 -8.27 0.18 -23.50
CA VAL A 290 -7.40 -0.99 -23.66
C VAL A 290 -6.40 -0.95 -22.51
N HIS A 291 -6.56 -1.87 -21.57
CA HIS A 291 -5.64 -2.02 -20.45
C HIS A 291 -4.53 -3.00 -20.80
N ASN A 292 -3.33 -2.74 -20.30
CA ASN A 292 -2.16 -3.60 -20.48
C ASN A 292 -1.92 -3.96 -21.97
N ILE A 293 -1.74 -2.94 -22.82
CA ILE A 293 -1.65 -3.05 -24.27
C ILE A 293 -0.59 -4.08 -24.69
N PHE A 294 0.55 -4.15 -24.00
CA PHE A 294 1.61 -5.10 -24.34
C PHE A 294 1.46 -6.48 -23.70
N SER A 295 0.35 -6.72 -22.98
CA SER A 295 0.13 -7.96 -22.21
C SER A 295 1.29 -8.26 -21.27
N GLU A 296 1.79 -7.23 -20.57
CA GLU A 296 2.82 -7.36 -19.54
C GLU A 296 2.38 -8.40 -18.52
N TYR A 297 3.21 -9.41 -18.29
CA TYR A 297 2.97 -10.44 -17.30
C TYR A 297 3.57 -10.02 -15.97
N TYR A 298 2.73 -9.50 -15.08
CA TYR A 298 3.16 -9.00 -13.79
C TYR A 298 2.26 -9.47 -12.65
N THR A 299 2.72 -9.27 -11.43
CA THR A 299 1.98 -9.56 -10.21
C THR A 299 1.95 -8.31 -9.33
N GLU A 300 0.83 -8.06 -8.65
CA GLU A 300 0.75 -6.97 -7.64
C GLU A 300 1.03 -7.45 -6.22
N LYS A 301 1.05 -8.77 -6.02
CA LYS A 301 1.49 -9.51 -4.85
C LYS A 301 2.13 -10.78 -5.36
N ASP A 302 3.21 -11.23 -4.73
CA ASP A 302 3.88 -12.45 -5.16
C ASP A 302 2.88 -13.64 -5.30
N GLY A 303 2.89 -14.30 -6.46
CA GLY A 303 1.95 -15.37 -6.83
C GLY A 303 0.54 -14.93 -7.26
N TYR A 304 0.22 -13.63 -7.22
CA TYR A 304 -1.06 -13.08 -7.69
C TYR A 304 -0.89 -12.44 -9.09
N HIS A 305 -1.15 -13.23 -10.13
CA HIS A 305 -1.03 -12.80 -11.51
C HIS A 305 -2.13 -11.82 -11.90
N MET A 306 -1.70 -10.70 -12.48
CA MET A 306 -2.62 -9.69 -12.99
C MET A 306 -3.11 -10.08 -14.39
N PRO A 307 -4.34 -9.66 -14.77
CA PRO A 307 -4.84 -9.91 -16.12
C PRO A 307 -3.90 -9.38 -17.19
N GLY A 308 -3.81 -10.11 -18.31
CA GLY A 308 -3.18 -9.63 -19.54
C GLY A 308 -4.01 -8.50 -20.19
N ARG A 309 -3.81 -8.29 -21.49
CA ARG A 309 -4.57 -7.27 -22.23
C ARG A 309 -6.07 -7.46 -22.06
N SER A 310 -6.79 -6.39 -21.73
CA SER A 310 -8.25 -6.36 -21.68
C SER A 310 -8.80 -5.14 -22.40
N VAL A 311 -9.99 -5.27 -22.96
CA VAL A 311 -10.69 -4.20 -23.67
C VAL A 311 -12.04 -3.99 -23.00
N GLN A 312 -12.33 -2.75 -22.64
CA GLN A 312 -13.60 -2.33 -22.08
C GLN A 312 -14.24 -1.29 -22.97
N PHE A 313 -15.49 -1.52 -23.38
CA PHE A 313 -16.30 -0.52 -24.06
C PHE A 313 -17.21 0.19 -23.06
N THR A 314 -17.40 1.49 -23.26
CA THR A 314 -18.23 2.34 -22.39
C THR A 314 -19.26 3.10 -23.23
N ALA A 315 -20.46 3.24 -22.67
CA ALA A 315 -21.48 4.14 -23.15
C ALA A 315 -22.09 4.85 -21.94
N SER A 316 -22.25 6.17 -22.02
CA SER A 316 -22.81 6.98 -20.93
C SER A 316 -23.80 7.97 -21.52
N TYR A 317 -25.01 7.98 -20.95
CA TYR A 317 -26.08 8.90 -21.33
C TYR A 317 -26.37 9.85 -20.15
N ARG A 318 -26.30 11.16 -20.38
CA ARG A 318 -26.62 12.18 -19.38
C ARG A 318 -27.94 12.86 -19.75
N PHE A 319 -28.89 12.80 -18.82
CA PHE A 319 -30.18 13.50 -18.87
C PHE A 319 -30.04 14.95 -18.41
#